data_AF-A0A3M0YS58-F1
#
_entry.id   AF-A0A3M0YS58-F1
#
_cell.length_a   1.000
_cell.length_b   1.000
_cell.length_c   1.000
_cell.angle_alpha   90.00
_cell.angle_beta   90.00
_cell.angle_gamma   90.00
#
_symmetry.space_group_name_H-M   'P 1'
#
loop_
_entity.id
_entity.type
_entity.pdbx_description
1 polymer ?
#
loop_
_entity_poly.entity_id
_entity_poly.type
_entity_poly.pdbx_seq_one_letter_code
_entity_poly.pdbx_strand_id
1 'polypeptide(L)' 'MTLTALDWFIAIGSLLICFAPALFFGKRSGKNTAEFFASGRSVPWWLAGLSMVATTFSSDTPNLVTNFVRTQGVAGNW' A
#
# COMPACT_ATOMS: atom_id res chain seq x y z
N MET A 1 3.61 25.12 7.78
CA MET A 1 2.52 24.32 7.21
C MET A 1 1.51 24.07 8.32
N THR A 2 0.31 24.64 8.21
CA THR A 2 -0.77 24.41 9.19
C THR A 2 -1.71 23.37 8.63
N LEU A 3 -1.85 22.23 9.31
CA LEU A 3 -2.78 21.19 8.91
C LEU A 3 -4.20 21.64 9.22
N THR A 4 -5.07 21.55 8.23
CA THR A 4 -6.49 21.84 8.37
C THR A 4 -7.22 20.64 8.97
N ALA A 5 -8.44 20.86 9.47
CA ALA A 5 -9.28 19.76 9.96
C ALA A 5 -9.57 18.73 8.85
N LEU A 6 -9.67 19.17 7.59
CA LEU A 6 -9.88 18.30 6.44
C LEU A 6 -8.70 17.34 6.24
N ASP A 7 -7.46 17.81 6.40
CA ASP A 7 -6.26 16.97 6.25
C ASP A 7 -6.26 15.82 7.27
N TRP A 8 -6.64 16.12 8.52
CA TRP A 8 -6.76 15.11 9.56
C TRP A 8 -7.88 14.10 9.29
N PHE A 9 -9.02 14.55 8.77
CA PHE A 9 -10.09 13.64 8.35
C PHE A 9 -9.63 12.68 7.25
N ILE A 10 -8.90 13.18 6.25
CA ILE A 10 -8.35 12.36 5.17
C ILE A 10 -7.32 11.37 5.72
N ALA A 11 -6.41 11.81 6.60
CA ALA A 11 -5.41 10.95 7.21
C ALA A 11 -6.03 9.81 8.03
N ILE A 12 -6.97 10.14 8.93
CA ILE A 12 -7.67 9.15 9.76
C ILE A 12 -8.50 8.22 8.88
N GLY A 13 -9.23 8.75 7.89
CA GLY A 13 -10.01 7.96 6.94
C GLY A 13 -9.15 6.96 6.17
N SER A 14 -7.97 7.40 5.70
CA SER A 14 -7.02 6.53 4.98
C SER A 14 -6.50 5.40 5.87
N LEU A 15 -6.17 5.69 7.13
CA LEU A 15 -5.76 4.67 8.10
C LEU A 15 -6.89 3.65 8.32
N LEU A 16 -8.12 4.11 8.55
CA LEU A 16 -9.26 3.21 8.76
C LEU A 16 -9.49 2.27 7.56
N ILE A 17 -9.38 2.79 6.33
CA ILE A 17 -9.49 1.99 5.10
C ILE A 17 -8.38 0.93 5.04
N CYS A 18 -7.13 1.28 5.37
CA CYS A 18 -6.02 0.33 5.37
C CYS A 18 -6.18 -0.77 6.45
N PHE A 19 -6.73 -0.44 7.61
CA PHE A 19 -6.89 -1.39 8.71
C PHE A 19 -8.17 -2.23 8.62
N ALA A 20 -9.21 -1.77 7.92
CA ALA A 20 -10.47 -2.49 7.82
C ALA A 20 -10.31 -3.94 7.32
N PRO A 21 -9.59 -4.22 6.20
CA PRO A 21 -9.37 -5.60 5.76
C PRO A 21 -8.68 -6.47 6.80
N ALA A 22 -7.70 -5.93 7.54
CA ALA A 22 -6.99 -6.68 8.58
C ALA A 22 -7.95 -7.14 9.70
N LEU A 23 -8.89 -6.28 10.10
CA LEU A 23 -9.90 -6.63 11.10
C LEU A 23 -10.92 -7.66 10.59
N PHE A 24 -11.35 -7.56 9.33
CA PHE A 24 -12.31 -8.50 8.73
C PHE A 24 -11.71 -9.89 8.48
N PHE A 25 -10.46 -9.96 7.99
CA PHE A 25 -9.81 -11.22 7.64
C PHE A 25 -9.01 -11.85 8.79
N GLY A 26 -8.81 -11.14 9.91
CA GLY A 26 -8.02 -11.64 11.06
C GLY A 26 -8.51 -12.97 11.63
N LYS A 27 -9.83 -13.19 11.72
CA LYS A 27 -10.38 -14.49 12.16
C LYS A 27 -10.13 -15.63 11.17
N ARG A 28 -10.03 -15.32 9.87
CA ARG A 28 -9.80 -16.32 8.81
C ARG A 28 -8.33 -16.69 8.73
N SER A 29 -7.44 -15.69 8.74
CA SER A 29 -5.99 -15.90 8.68
C SER A 29 -5.46 -16.70 9.88
N GLY A 30 -6.08 -16.57 11.05
CA GLY A 30 -5.69 -17.32 12.26
C GLY A 30 -6.07 -18.81 12.28
N LYS A 31 -6.83 -19.32 11.29
CA LYS A 31 -7.30 -20.72 11.31
C LYS A 31 -6.19 -21.75 11.12
N ASN A 32 -5.22 -21.48 10.23
CA ASN A 32 -4.05 -22.32 9.98
C ASN A 32 -3.01 -21.56 9.13
N THR A 33 -1.84 -22.17 8.96
CA THR A 33 -0.74 -21.59 8.17
C THR A 33 -1.07 -21.40 6.68
N ALA A 34 -1.94 -22.24 6.11
CA ALA A 34 -2.33 -22.10 4.70
C ALA A 34 -3.23 -20.88 4.45
N GLU A 35 -4.13 -20.54 5.38
CA GLU A 35 -4.92 -19.30 5.34
C GLU A 35 -4.04 -18.07 5.64
N PHE A 36 -3.06 -18.20 6.54
CA PHE A 36 -2.15 -17.09 6.86
C PHE A 36 -1.21 -16.72 5.70
N PHE A 37 -0.53 -17.70 5.09
CA PHE A 37 0.48 -17.43 4.06
C PHE A 37 -0.07 -17.44 2.62
N ALA A 38 -1.00 -18.35 2.32
CA ALA A 38 -1.51 -18.53 0.95
C ALA A 38 -2.94 -18.03 0.78
N SER A 39 -3.60 -17.51 1.83
CA SER A 39 -5.02 -17.14 1.82
C SER A 39 -5.90 -18.25 1.23
N GLY A 40 -5.58 -19.51 1.56
CA GLY A 40 -6.27 -20.69 1.04
C GLY A 40 -6.18 -20.84 -0.48
N ARG A 41 -5.15 -20.25 -1.13
CA ARG A 41 -4.97 -20.20 -2.60
C ARG A 41 -6.15 -19.58 -3.35
N SER A 42 -6.91 -18.71 -2.68
CA SER A 42 -8.12 -18.07 -3.22
C SER A 42 -7.89 -16.65 -3.74
N VAL A 43 -6.66 -16.14 -3.70
CA VAL A 43 -6.32 -14.79 -4.16
C VAL A 43 -6.37 -14.73 -5.69
N PRO A 44 -7.17 -13.84 -6.29
CA PRO A 44 -7.18 -13.68 -7.74
C PRO A 44 -5.87 -13.05 -8.23
N TRP A 45 -5.44 -13.41 -9.44
CA TRP A 45 -4.14 -13.03 -10.00
C TRP A 45 -3.91 -11.50 -10.02
N TRP A 46 -4.95 -10.70 -10.25
CA TRP A 46 -4.83 -9.25 -10.32
C TRP A 46 -4.55 -8.65 -8.94
N LEU A 47 -5.13 -9.21 -7.88
CA LEU A 47 -4.91 -8.77 -6.51
C LEU A 47 -3.50 -9.15 -6.05
N ALA A 48 -3.03 -10.34 -6.43
CA ALA A 48 -1.66 -10.74 -6.21
C ALA A 48 -0.67 -9.82 -6.95
N GLY A 49 -0.95 -9.49 -8.22
CA GLY A 49 -0.16 -8.54 -9.01
C GLY A 49 -0.07 -7.16 -8.37
N LEU A 50 -1.22 -6.61 -7.96
CA LEU A 50 -1.29 -5.32 -7.27
C LEU A 50 -0.50 -5.34 -5.95
N SER A 51 -0.61 -6.42 -5.18
CA SER A 51 0.14 -6.57 -3.92
C SER A 51 1.65 -6.61 -4.14
N MET A 52 2.13 -7.28 -5.20
CA MET A 52 3.56 -7.31 -5.52
C MET A 52 4.09 -5.91 -5.84
N VAL A 53 3.39 -5.16 -6.72
CA VAL A 53 3.77 -3.79 -7.08
C VAL A 53 3.72 -2.85 -5.86
N ALA A 54 2.67 -2.96 -5.04
CA ALA A 54 2.54 -2.16 -3.82
C ALA A 54 3.68 -2.42 -2.82
N THR A 55 4.15 -3.67 -2.71
CA THR A 55 5.25 -4.04 -1.79
C THR A 55 6.58 -3.43 -2.23
N THR A 56 6.80 -3.28 -3.53
CA THR A 56 8.03 -2.68 -4.07
C THR A 56 7.97 -1.16 -4.16
N PHE A 57 6.78 -0.56 -4.02
CA PHE A 57 6.57 0.89 -4.14
C PHE A 57 6.48 1.53 -2.75
N SER A 58 7.63 1.61 -2.06
CA SER A 58 7.73 2.34 -0.79
C SER A 58 7.62 3.85 -1.02
N SER A 59 7.44 4.62 0.05
CA SER A 59 7.41 6.09 -0.02
C SER A 59 8.71 6.71 -0.53
N ASP A 60 9.83 5.97 -0.47
CA ASP A 60 11.14 6.46 -0.91
C ASP A 60 11.25 6.50 -2.44
N THR A 61 10.63 5.54 -3.13
CA THR A 61 10.65 5.44 -4.59
C THR A 61 10.11 6.71 -5.27
N PRO A 62 8.88 7.20 -5.00
CA PRO A 62 8.39 8.42 -5.61
C PRO A 62 9.18 9.66 -5.16
N ASN A 63 9.70 9.68 -3.93
CA ASN A 63 10.51 10.80 -3.46
C ASN A 63 11.85 10.89 -4.24
N LEU A 64 12.48 9.74 -4.51
CA LEU A 64 13.67 9.65 -5.34
C LEU A 64 13.38 9.98 -6.81
N VAL A 65 12.31 9.44 -7.38
CA VAL A 65 11.91 9.72 -8.77
C VAL A 65 11.59 11.21 -8.96
N THR A 66 10.87 11.84 -8.04
CA THR A 66 10.59 13.27 -8.11
C THR A 66 11.88 14.11 -8.01
N ASN A 67 12.86 13.67 -7.22
CA ASN A 67 14.17 14.31 -7.18
C ASN A 67 14.95 14.16 -8.50
N PHE A 68 14.93 12.98 -9.14
CA PHE A 68 15.53 12.78 -10.46
C PHE A 68 14.87 13.66 -11.51
N VAL A 69 13.53 13.69 -11.57
CA VAL A 69 12.79 14.53 -12.51
C VAL A 69 13.09 16.02 -12.28
N ARG A 70 13.19 16.45 -11.01
CA ARG A 70 13.50 17.84 -10.64
C ARG A 70 14.90 18.26 -11.05
N THR A 71 15.89 17.37 -10.98
CA THR A 71 17.32 17.70 -11.16
C THR A 71 17.85 17.37 -12.55
N GLN A 72 17.36 16.30 -13.17
CA GLN A 72 17.87 15.72 -14.41
C GLN A 72 16.79 15.65 -15.51
N GLY A 73 15.56 16.08 -15.22
CA GLY A 73 14.41 15.93 -16.11
C GLY A 73 13.88 14.50 -16.15
N VAL A 74 12.83 14.26 -16.93
CA VAL A 74 12.18 12.93 -17.04
C VAL A 74 13.14 11.86 -17.55
N ALA A 75 14.13 12.25 -18.36
CA ALA A 75 15.16 11.35 -18.87
C ALA A 75 16.07 10.78 -17.76
N GLY A 76 16.22 11.45 -16.61
CA GLY A 76 17.02 10.93 -15.49
C GLY A 76 16.38 9.74 -14.74
N ASN A 77 15.14 9.35 -15.11
CA ASN A 77 14.48 8.16 -14.61
C ASN A 77 14.63 6.94 -15.55
N TRP A 78 15.21 7.13 -16.74
CA TRP A 78 15.48 6.09 -17.73
C TRP A 78 16.98 5.82 -17.82
#